data_AF-A0A180F9N7-F1
#
_entry.id   AF-A0A180F9N7-F1
#
_cell.length_a   1.000
_cell.length_b   1.000
_cell.length_c   1.000
_cell.angle_alpha   90.00
_cell.angle_beta   90.00
_cell.angle_gamma   90.00
#
_symmetry.space_group_name_H-M   'P 1'
#
loop_
_entity.id
_entity.type
_entity.pdbx_description
1 polymer ?
#
loop_
_entity_poly.entity_id
_entity_poly.type
_entity_poly.pdbx_seq_one_letter_code
_entity_poly.pdbx_strand_id
1 'polypeptide(L)'
;MPTLQFKGKTFVQNYHLAVNHHQLIPKRELNQTDKVSLHDNLVIQGDNLIALKALLPTYAGRVKCIYIDPLVEMENYANTITAERVRRVINGVPSAKNEALKQGTGGTFSYFELGPTIEMESLLRGNNLPSYTEFARYLFYISTGEEFTESPVNEATGFIGESKNYEVYLIYKPDIEWLKRNALTLQGCQSLPKFKGKQRLVFAPCKYVDDETCRDYRIDFCQLPYEIYRMQQ
;
A
#
# COMPACT_ATOMS: atom_id res chain seq x y z
N MET A 1 -9.32 -1.76 36.84
CA MET A 1 -7.92 -1.73 36.33
C MET A 1 -7.34 -0.34 36.55
N PRO A 2 -6.08 -0.22 36.98
CA PRO A 2 -5.40 1.08 37.00
C PRO A 2 -5.36 1.67 35.58
N THR A 3 -5.65 2.97 35.44
CA THR A 3 -5.63 3.67 34.15
C THR A 3 -4.91 5.01 34.27
N LEU A 4 -4.04 5.33 33.30
CA LEU A 4 -3.40 6.66 33.20
C LEU A 4 -4.37 7.62 32.48
N GLN A 5 -4.67 8.75 33.10
CA GLN A 5 -5.54 9.79 32.53
C GLN A 5 -4.71 11.05 32.24
N PHE A 6 -4.90 11.61 31.05
CA PHE A 6 -4.28 12.87 30.64
C PHE A 6 -5.22 13.61 29.68
N LYS A 7 -5.09 14.94 29.62
CA LYS A 7 -5.91 15.77 28.73
C LYS A 7 -5.67 15.37 27.27
N GLY A 8 -6.75 15.12 26.53
CA GLY A 8 -6.65 14.72 25.11
C GLY A 8 -6.39 13.24 24.86
N LYS A 9 -6.39 12.38 25.90
CA LYS A 9 -6.20 10.93 25.75
C LYS A 9 -7.08 10.30 24.67
N THR A 10 -8.38 10.58 24.68
CA THR A 10 -9.33 10.05 23.68
C THR A 10 -8.99 10.51 22.27
N PHE A 11 -8.52 11.75 22.11
CA PHE A 11 -8.10 12.27 20.82
C PHE A 11 -6.87 11.51 20.30
N VAL A 12 -5.82 11.38 21.13
CA VAL A 12 -4.59 10.65 20.75
C VAL A 12 -4.88 9.18 20.41
N GLN A 13 -5.73 8.52 21.19
CA GLN A 13 -6.09 7.12 20.95
C GLN A 13 -6.75 6.91 19.59
N ASN A 14 -7.60 7.84 19.17
CA ASN A 14 -8.35 7.72 17.92
C ASN A 14 -7.69 8.42 16.73
N TYR A 15 -6.63 9.21 16.96
CA TYR A 15 -6.02 10.02 15.90
C TYR A 15 -5.56 9.19 14.70
N HIS A 16 -5.03 7.97 14.93
CA HIS A 16 -4.61 7.05 13.87
C HIS A 16 -5.73 6.62 12.90
N LEU A 17 -7.00 6.77 13.30
CA LEU A 17 -8.17 6.52 12.43
C LEU A 17 -8.40 7.67 11.43
N ALA A 18 -7.98 8.89 11.78
CA ALA A 18 -8.06 10.07 10.92
C ALA A 18 -6.83 10.25 10.02
N VAL A 19 -5.76 9.48 10.26
CA VAL A 19 -4.56 9.49 9.41
C VAL A 19 -4.86 8.71 8.13
N ASN A 20 -4.87 9.43 7.01
CA ASN A 20 -5.06 8.86 5.68
C ASN A 20 -3.89 7.95 5.30
N HIS A 21 -4.16 6.96 4.45
CA HIS A 21 -3.11 6.12 3.89
C HIS A 21 -2.38 6.90 2.78
N HIS A 22 -1.05 6.89 2.76
CA HIS A 22 -0.24 7.55 1.72
C HIS A 22 0.48 6.52 0.87
N GLN A 23 0.66 6.84 -0.41
CA GLN A 23 1.50 6.04 -1.31
C GLN A 23 2.96 6.09 -0.88
N LEU A 24 3.71 5.01 -1.11
CA LEU A 24 5.16 5.00 -0.98
C LEU A 24 5.79 5.17 -2.36
N ILE A 25 6.36 6.35 -2.63
CA ILE A 25 6.93 6.69 -3.94
C ILE A 25 8.43 6.40 -3.93
N PRO A 26 8.92 5.48 -4.77
CA PRO A 26 10.34 5.15 -4.80
C PRO A 26 11.17 6.27 -5.44
N LYS A 27 12.35 6.54 -4.88
CA LYS A 27 13.32 7.52 -5.40
C LYS A 27 14.53 6.82 -5.97
N ARG A 28 14.49 6.58 -7.28
CA ARG A 28 15.52 5.78 -7.99
C ARG A 28 16.93 6.33 -7.78
N GLU A 29 17.06 7.64 -7.76
CA GLU A 29 18.31 8.37 -7.56
C GLU A 29 18.91 8.25 -6.15
N LEU A 30 18.13 7.83 -5.14
CA LEU A 30 18.58 7.71 -3.75
C LEU A 30 18.78 6.25 -3.29
N ASN A 31 18.41 5.29 -4.14
CA ASN A 31 18.48 3.86 -3.84
C ASN A 31 19.93 3.34 -3.80
N GLN A 32 20.10 2.19 -3.14
CA GLN A 32 21.31 1.38 -3.21
C GLN A 32 21.06 0.04 -3.95
N THR A 33 19.96 -0.06 -4.70
CA THR A 33 19.59 -1.23 -5.50
C THR A 33 19.00 -0.82 -6.84
N ASP A 34 19.28 -1.61 -7.88
CA ASP A 34 18.66 -1.45 -9.20
C ASP A 34 17.19 -1.88 -9.20
N LYS A 35 16.85 -2.84 -8.34
CA LYS A 35 15.49 -3.38 -8.22
C LYS A 35 14.83 -2.90 -6.94
N VAL A 36 14.08 -1.82 -7.08
CA VAL A 36 13.26 -1.26 -6.00
C VAL A 36 12.20 -2.26 -5.55
N SER A 37 12.10 -2.49 -4.24
CA SER A 37 11.07 -3.35 -3.67
C SER A 37 10.72 -2.94 -2.25
N LEU A 38 9.45 -3.08 -1.89
CA LEU A 38 8.97 -2.99 -0.51
C LEU A 38 9.30 -4.26 0.31
N HIS A 39 10.09 -5.19 -0.24
CA HIS A 39 10.59 -6.37 0.47
C HIS A 39 12.12 -6.33 0.68
N ASP A 40 12.79 -5.25 0.27
CA ASP A 40 14.19 -4.96 0.60
C ASP A 40 14.29 -4.23 1.97
N ASN A 41 15.50 -3.88 2.40
CA ASN A 41 15.66 -2.89 3.46
C ASN A 41 15.11 -1.55 2.98
N LEU A 42 14.38 -0.83 3.84
CA LEU A 42 13.68 0.39 3.47
C LEU A 42 14.22 1.59 4.22
N VAL A 43 14.39 2.70 3.50
CA VAL A 43 14.51 4.04 4.10
C VAL A 43 13.33 4.86 3.60
N ILE A 44 12.53 5.38 4.53
CA ILE A 44 11.31 6.14 4.19
C ILE A 44 11.46 7.55 4.78
N GLN A 45 11.33 8.55 3.92
CA GLN A 45 11.33 9.96 4.32
C GLN A 45 9.90 10.49 4.41
N GLY A 46 9.58 11.04 5.59
CA GLY A 46 8.30 11.68 5.87
C GLY A 46 7.94 11.59 7.36
N ASP A 47 6.72 12.01 7.69
CA ASP A 47 6.16 11.86 9.03
C ASP A 47 6.08 10.37 9.42
N ASN A 48 6.53 10.04 10.62
CA ASN A 48 6.65 8.66 11.08
C ASN A 48 5.29 7.97 11.24
N LEU A 49 4.25 8.67 11.70
CA LEU A 49 2.92 8.12 11.87
C LEU A 49 2.31 7.82 10.51
N ILE A 50 2.51 8.70 9.53
CA ILE A 50 2.06 8.49 8.14
C ILE A 50 2.83 7.33 7.50
N ALA A 51 4.14 7.25 7.68
CA ALA A 51 4.96 6.14 7.17
C ALA A 51 4.55 4.79 7.77
N LEU A 52 4.29 4.73 9.07
CA LEU A 52 3.78 3.53 9.73
C LEU A 52 2.41 3.12 9.18
N LYS A 53 1.51 4.09 8.94
CA LYS A 53 0.20 3.85 8.30
C LYS A 53 0.34 3.30 6.89
N ALA A 54 1.29 3.81 6.11
CA ALA A 54 1.58 3.37 4.75
C ALA A 54 2.16 1.94 4.71
N LEU A 55 2.90 1.53 5.75
CA LEU A 55 3.53 0.21 5.83
C LEU A 55 2.60 -0.92 6.31
N LEU A 56 1.43 -0.59 6.89
CA LEU A 56 0.49 -1.59 7.42
C LEU A 56 0.14 -2.71 6.43
N PRO A 57 -0.19 -2.44 5.15
CA PRO A 57 -0.51 -3.49 4.18
C PRO A 57 0.60 -4.51 3.93
N THR A 58 1.86 -4.15 4.20
CA THR A 58 3.04 -4.95 3.86
C THR A 58 3.68 -5.59 5.10
N TYR A 59 3.62 -4.93 6.26
CA TYR A 59 4.41 -5.30 7.45
C TYR A 59 3.60 -5.50 8.73
N ALA A 60 2.28 -5.35 8.71
CA ALA A 60 1.46 -5.59 9.90
C ALA A 60 1.69 -7.01 10.45
N GLY A 61 2.06 -7.11 11.73
CA GLY A 61 2.33 -8.40 12.38
C GLY A 61 3.67 -9.06 12.04
N ARG A 62 4.53 -8.45 11.21
CA ARG A 62 5.81 -9.04 10.76
C ARG A 62 7.05 -8.50 11.46
N VAL A 63 6.95 -7.33 12.09
CA VAL A 63 8.10 -6.65 12.71
C VAL A 63 8.52 -7.39 13.97
N LYS A 64 9.71 -8.01 13.94
CA LYS A 64 10.25 -8.81 15.05
C LYS A 64 10.80 -7.95 16.20
N CYS A 65 11.33 -6.77 15.88
CA CYS A 65 11.95 -5.88 16.84
C CYS A 65 11.73 -4.43 16.38
N ILE A 66 11.44 -3.55 17.34
CA ILE A 66 11.32 -2.11 17.13
C ILE A 66 12.36 -1.44 18.01
N TYR A 67 13.27 -0.70 17.38
CA TYR A 67 14.20 0.19 18.07
C TYR A 67 13.79 1.62 17.74
N ILE A 68 13.49 2.41 18.78
CA ILE A 68 13.15 3.82 18.67
C ILE A 68 13.97 4.60 19.69
N ASP A 69 14.69 5.61 19.22
CA ASP A 69 15.29 6.64 20.04
C ASP A 69 14.50 7.93 19.77
N PRO A 70 13.42 8.21 20.54
CA PRO A 70 12.53 9.31 20.23
C PRO A 70 13.21 10.64 20.54
N LEU A 71 13.78 11.25 19.50
CA LEU A 71 14.15 12.67 19.44
C LEU A 71 13.08 13.41 18.62
N VAL A 72 12.68 14.62 19.06
CA VAL A 72 11.72 15.44 18.30
C VAL A 72 12.49 16.15 17.19
N GLU A 73 12.57 15.47 16.06
CA GLU A 73 13.38 15.90 14.93
C GLU A 73 12.44 16.25 13.77
N MET A 74 12.28 17.55 13.50
CA MET A 74 11.36 18.06 12.48
C MET A 74 12.08 18.53 11.22
N GLU A 75 13.36 18.17 11.05
CA GLU A 75 14.19 18.67 9.95
C GLU A 75 14.33 17.67 8.78
N ASN A 76 14.74 18.19 7.63
CA ASN A 76 14.80 17.45 6.36
C ASN A 76 16.15 16.73 6.14
N TYR A 77 16.60 15.91 7.10
CA TYR A 77 17.91 15.25 7.01
C TYR A 77 17.86 13.73 6.81
N ALA A 78 16.67 13.16 6.60
CA ALA A 78 16.51 11.72 6.37
C ALA A 78 17.43 11.21 5.24
N ASN A 79 17.53 11.95 4.13
CA ASN A 79 18.45 11.59 3.04
C ASN A 79 19.91 11.95 3.36
N THR A 80 20.17 13.18 3.80
CA THR A 80 21.52 13.75 3.86
C THR A 80 22.35 13.22 5.04
N ILE A 81 21.69 12.82 6.13
CA ILE A 81 22.36 12.29 7.33
C ILE A 81 22.01 10.82 7.53
N THR A 82 20.72 10.47 7.65
CA THR A 82 20.33 9.11 8.05
C THR A 82 20.65 8.09 6.97
N ALA A 83 20.17 8.31 5.74
CA ALA A 83 20.45 7.42 4.63
C ALA A 83 21.94 7.40 4.28
N GLU A 84 22.62 8.54 4.37
CA GLU A 84 24.07 8.60 4.16
C GLU A 84 24.85 7.78 5.19
N ARG A 85 24.47 7.82 6.47
CA ARG A 85 25.03 6.93 7.50
C ARG A 85 24.81 5.46 7.15
N VAL A 86 23.61 5.10 6.69
CA VAL A 86 23.30 3.73 6.25
C VAL A 86 24.16 3.34 5.04
N ARG A 87 24.30 4.20 4.02
CA ARG A 87 25.18 3.97 2.86
C ARG A 87 26.62 3.70 3.28
N ARG A 88 27.15 4.47 4.24
CA ARG A 88 28.51 4.28 4.75
C ARG A 88 28.69 2.99 5.53
N VAL A 89 27.69 2.57 6.30
CA VAL A 89 27.72 1.29 7.02
C VAL A 89 27.68 0.13 6.04
N ILE A 90 26.84 0.21 5.00
CA ILE A 90 26.74 -0.81 3.94
C ILE A 90 28.06 -0.90 3.16
N ASN A 91 28.55 0.21 2.62
CA ASN A 91 29.70 0.25 1.70
C ASN A 91 31.05 0.19 2.42
N GLY A 92 31.07 0.46 3.72
CA GLY A 92 32.28 0.58 4.52
C GLY A 92 32.92 1.98 4.43
N VAL A 93 33.77 2.27 5.42
CA VAL A 93 34.50 3.54 5.54
C VAL A 93 36.00 3.23 5.59
N PRO A 94 36.75 3.36 4.47
CA PRO A 94 38.15 2.93 4.40
C PRO A 94 39.08 3.58 5.44
N SER A 95 38.76 4.80 5.89
CA SER A 95 39.51 5.53 6.90
C SER A 95 39.16 5.16 8.35
N ALA A 96 38.17 4.29 8.58
CA ALA A 96 37.74 3.92 9.92
C ALA A 96 38.81 3.09 10.65
N LYS A 97 38.93 3.26 11.97
CA LYS A 97 39.87 2.45 12.78
C LYS A 97 39.37 1.02 13.00
N ASN A 98 38.06 0.84 13.04
CA ASN A 98 37.41 -0.45 13.24
C ASN A 98 37.35 -1.22 11.91
N GLU A 99 37.85 -2.46 11.90
CA GLU A 99 37.92 -3.30 10.69
C GLU A 99 36.53 -3.68 10.15
N ALA A 100 35.53 -3.91 11.01
CA ALA A 100 34.17 -4.21 10.55
C ALA A 100 33.55 -2.99 9.84
N LEU A 101 33.78 -1.78 10.35
CA LEU A 101 33.30 -0.56 9.68
C LEU A 101 34.08 -0.23 8.41
N LYS A 102 35.36 -0.62 8.31
CA LYS A 102 36.15 -0.49 7.07
C LYS A 102 35.60 -1.37 5.96
N GLN A 103 35.28 -2.63 6.27
CA GLN A 103 34.77 -3.61 5.31
C GLN A 103 33.32 -3.30 4.90
N GLY A 104 32.54 -2.71 5.81
CA GLY A 104 31.11 -2.50 5.62
C GLY A 104 30.33 -3.79 5.85
N THR A 105 29.01 -3.65 5.97
CA THR A 105 28.11 -4.80 6.18
C THR A 105 27.64 -5.43 4.87
N GLY A 106 27.85 -4.75 3.73
CA GLY A 106 27.16 -5.06 2.49
C GLY A 106 25.64 -4.87 2.60
N GLY A 107 24.92 -5.34 1.59
CA GLY A 107 23.46 -5.21 1.48
C GLY A 107 23.03 -4.00 0.63
N THR A 108 21.73 -3.79 0.54
CA THR A 108 21.10 -2.71 -0.23
C THR A 108 19.94 -2.12 0.56
N PHE A 109 19.43 -0.97 0.13
CA PHE A 109 18.12 -0.49 0.55
C PHE A 109 17.41 0.21 -0.61
N SER A 110 16.08 0.19 -0.54
CA SER A 110 15.19 0.99 -1.37
C SER A 110 14.74 2.24 -0.59
N TYR A 111 14.87 3.41 -1.22
CA TYR A 111 14.49 4.70 -0.67
C TYR A 111 13.10 5.12 -1.17
N PHE A 112 12.25 5.54 -0.25
CA PHE A 112 10.90 5.98 -0.52
C PHE A 112 10.62 7.34 0.12
N GLU A 113 9.74 8.11 -0.51
CA GLU A 113 9.09 9.27 0.08
C GLU A 113 7.59 9.03 0.22
N LEU A 114 6.97 9.71 1.17
CA LEU A 114 5.52 9.76 1.26
C LEU A 114 4.93 10.53 0.06
N GLY A 115 4.11 9.83 -0.70
CA GLY A 115 3.35 10.39 -1.81
C GLY A 115 2.00 10.98 -1.39
N PRO A 116 1.12 11.25 -2.37
CA PRO A 116 -0.24 11.69 -2.10
C PRO A 116 -1.05 10.63 -1.33
N THR A 117 -2.12 11.09 -0.67
CA THR A 117 -3.06 10.23 0.03
C THR A 117 -3.83 9.33 -0.94
N ILE A 118 -4.08 8.09 -0.53
CA ILE A 118 -5.08 7.21 -1.13
C ILE A 118 -6.40 7.46 -0.39
N GLU A 119 -7.12 8.47 -0.84
CA GLU A 119 -8.43 8.82 -0.31
C GLU A 119 -9.52 8.39 -1.26
N MET A 120 -10.43 7.54 -0.77
CA MET A 120 -11.60 7.11 -1.55
C MET A 120 -12.41 8.30 -2.07
N GLU A 121 -12.51 9.39 -1.29
CA GLU A 121 -13.19 10.61 -1.72
C GLU A 121 -12.43 11.39 -2.80
N SER A 122 -11.10 11.43 -2.73
CA SER A 122 -10.28 12.08 -3.76
C SER A 122 -10.28 11.29 -5.07
N LEU A 123 -10.40 9.95 -5.01
CA LEU A 123 -10.68 9.10 -6.18
C LEU A 123 -12.00 9.51 -6.86
N LEU A 124 -13.04 9.90 -6.10
CA LEU A 124 -14.32 10.38 -6.66
C LEU A 124 -14.14 11.59 -7.58
N ARG A 125 -13.14 12.44 -7.30
CA ARG A 125 -12.87 13.69 -8.02
C ARG A 125 -11.88 13.53 -9.18
N GLY A 126 -11.32 12.32 -9.37
CA GLY A 126 -10.41 12.00 -10.47
C GLY A 126 -8.99 12.57 -10.33
N ASN A 127 -8.66 13.21 -9.21
CA ASN A 127 -7.31 13.73 -8.98
C ASN A 127 -6.45 12.66 -8.29
N ASN A 128 -5.19 12.51 -8.71
CA ASN A 128 -4.19 11.63 -8.09
C ASN A 128 -4.60 10.14 -8.02
N LEU A 129 -5.08 9.57 -9.13
CA LEU A 129 -5.37 8.14 -9.23
C LEU A 129 -4.11 7.31 -8.90
N PRO A 130 -4.15 6.41 -7.90
CA PRO A 130 -3.04 5.56 -7.51
C PRO A 130 -2.68 4.60 -8.64
N SER A 131 -1.42 4.15 -8.67
CA SER A 131 -1.02 3.06 -9.56
C SER A 131 -1.84 1.80 -9.26
N TYR A 132 -1.94 0.89 -10.23
CA TYR A 132 -2.65 -0.37 -10.05
C TYR A 132 -2.14 -1.13 -8.82
N THR A 133 -0.82 -1.28 -8.70
CA THR A 133 -0.18 -2.02 -7.60
C THR A 133 -0.46 -1.38 -6.24
N GLU A 134 -0.35 -0.05 -6.12
CA GLU A 134 -0.61 0.63 -4.85
C GLU A 134 -2.08 0.54 -4.45
N PHE A 135 -2.99 0.62 -5.43
CA PHE A 135 -4.41 0.50 -5.14
C PHE A 135 -4.81 -0.94 -4.79
N ALA A 136 -4.27 -1.92 -5.50
CA ALA A 136 -4.44 -3.34 -5.19
C ALA A 136 -3.94 -3.66 -3.78
N ARG A 137 -2.74 -3.17 -3.42
CA ARG A 137 -2.16 -3.33 -2.09
C ARG A 137 -3.06 -2.76 -1.00
N TYR A 138 -3.52 -1.52 -1.21
CA TYR A 138 -4.42 -0.87 -0.29
C TYR A 138 -5.73 -1.65 -0.15
N LEU A 139 -6.45 -1.88 -1.25
CA LEU A 139 -7.75 -2.55 -1.29
C LEU A 139 -7.71 -3.95 -0.68
N PHE A 140 -6.67 -4.73 -0.96
CA PHE A 140 -6.49 -6.05 -0.37
C PHE A 140 -6.41 -5.95 1.15
N TYR A 141 -5.59 -5.04 1.69
CA TYR A 141 -5.43 -4.88 3.13
C TYR A 141 -6.70 -4.37 3.83
N ILE A 142 -7.36 -3.30 3.33
CA ILE A 142 -8.60 -2.80 3.95
C ILE A 142 -9.71 -3.86 3.92
N SER A 143 -9.81 -4.66 2.85
CA SER A 143 -10.91 -5.63 2.72
C SER A 143 -10.68 -6.94 3.46
N THR A 144 -9.44 -7.39 3.58
CA THR A 144 -9.12 -8.70 4.16
C THR A 144 -8.46 -8.61 5.53
N GLY A 145 -7.83 -7.48 5.85
CA GLY A 145 -6.93 -7.35 7.00
C GLY A 145 -5.63 -8.16 6.88
N GLU A 146 -5.39 -8.79 5.73
CA GLU A 146 -4.23 -9.63 5.46
C GLU A 146 -3.16 -8.89 4.63
N GLU A 147 -1.94 -9.42 4.66
CA GLU A 147 -0.79 -8.84 3.98
C GLU A 147 -0.90 -8.98 2.46
N PHE A 148 -0.52 -7.93 1.74
CA PHE A 148 -0.47 -7.97 0.29
C PHE A 148 0.87 -8.51 -0.22
N THR A 149 0.81 -9.44 -1.17
CA THR A 149 1.98 -9.97 -1.86
C THR A 149 1.86 -9.68 -3.35
N GLU A 150 2.93 -9.16 -3.98
CA GLU A 150 2.88 -8.77 -5.41
C GLU A 150 2.99 -9.95 -6.38
N SER A 151 3.66 -11.04 -5.99
CA SER A 151 3.92 -12.19 -6.87
C SER A 151 2.68 -12.83 -7.52
N PRO A 152 1.50 -12.94 -6.88
CA PRO A 152 0.30 -13.49 -7.52
C PRO A 152 -0.45 -12.50 -8.43
N VAL A 153 -0.06 -11.22 -8.50
CA VAL A 153 -0.84 -10.21 -9.23
C VAL A 153 -0.82 -10.50 -10.73
N ASN A 154 -2.01 -10.49 -11.34
CA ASN A 154 -2.20 -10.63 -12.76
C ASN A 154 -3.18 -9.55 -13.24
N GLU A 155 -2.64 -8.47 -13.81
CA GLU A 155 -3.44 -7.34 -14.32
C GLU A 155 -4.39 -7.74 -15.47
N ALA A 156 -4.04 -8.77 -16.26
CA ALA A 156 -4.88 -9.19 -17.38
C ALA A 156 -6.17 -9.90 -16.92
N THR A 157 -6.11 -10.63 -15.81
CA THR A 157 -7.30 -11.26 -15.19
C THR A 157 -7.91 -10.39 -14.09
N GLY A 158 -7.23 -9.31 -13.70
CA GLY A 158 -7.55 -8.51 -12.53
C GLY A 158 -7.25 -9.20 -11.20
N PHE A 159 -6.67 -10.39 -11.17
CA PHE A 159 -6.40 -11.10 -9.91
C PHE A 159 -5.30 -10.36 -9.11
N ILE A 160 -5.55 -10.07 -7.84
CA ILE A 160 -4.60 -9.34 -7.00
C ILE A 160 -4.13 -10.13 -5.76
N GLY A 161 -4.77 -11.26 -5.44
CA GLY A 161 -4.31 -12.14 -4.37
C GLY A 161 -5.40 -13.01 -3.78
N GLU A 162 -5.02 -13.84 -2.82
CA GLU A 162 -5.90 -14.75 -2.11
C GLU A 162 -5.69 -14.57 -0.60
N SER A 163 -6.77 -14.35 0.13
CA SER A 163 -6.81 -14.31 1.61
C SER A 163 -7.36 -15.64 2.15
N LYS A 164 -7.50 -15.78 3.47
CA LYS A 164 -8.13 -16.97 4.06
C LYS A 164 -9.53 -17.23 3.52
N ASN A 165 -10.30 -16.17 3.25
CA ASN A 165 -11.72 -16.27 2.90
C ASN A 165 -12.03 -15.90 1.44
N TYR A 166 -11.17 -15.11 0.79
CA TYR A 166 -11.46 -14.50 -0.51
C TYR A 166 -10.38 -14.73 -1.57
N GLU A 167 -10.79 -14.96 -2.81
CA GLU A 167 -10.01 -14.63 -4.00
C GLU A 167 -10.33 -13.17 -4.36
N VAL A 168 -9.32 -12.30 -4.47
CA VAL A 168 -9.52 -10.86 -4.65
C VAL A 168 -9.16 -10.42 -6.06
N TYR A 169 -10.04 -9.67 -6.69
CA TYR A 169 -9.90 -9.15 -8.04
C TYR A 169 -10.11 -7.64 -8.09
N LEU A 170 -9.36 -6.96 -8.97
CA LEU A 170 -9.40 -5.54 -9.20
C LEU A 170 -9.48 -5.26 -10.71
N ILE A 171 -10.58 -4.64 -11.13
CA ILE A 171 -10.79 -4.13 -12.48
C ILE A 171 -10.55 -2.62 -12.41
N TYR A 172 -9.31 -2.20 -12.68
CA TYR A 172 -8.91 -0.81 -12.50
C TYR A 172 -7.80 -0.42 -13.47
N LYS A 173 -7.87 0.84 -13.92
CA LYS A 173 -6.77 1.54 -14.57
C LYS A 173 -6.76 2.96 -14.02
N PRO A 174 -5.60 3.58 -13.76
CA PRO A 174 -5.50 4.98 -13.35
C PRO A 174 -5.80 5.94 -14.52
N ASP A 175 -7.00 5.81 -15.10
CA ASP A 175 -7.48 6.53 -16.28
C ASP A 175 -8.98 6.76 -16.14
N ILE A 176 -9.37 8.02 -15.98
CA ILE A 176 -10.78 8.42 -15.75
C ILE A 176 -11.70 7.97 -16.89
N GLU A 177 -11.27 8.13 -18.15
CA GLU A 177 -12.10 7.79 -19.30
C GLU A 177 -12.28 6.29 -19.43
N TRP A 178 -11.25 5.52 -19.07
CA TRP A 178 -11.36 4.08 -18.96
C TRP A 178 -12.35 3.68 -17.86
N LEU A 179 -12.24 4.28 -16.66
CA LEU A 179 -13.09 3.95 -15.52
C LEU A 179 -14.57 4.23 -15.78
N LYS A 180 -14.90 5.30 -16.51
CA LYS A 180 -16.30 5.62 -16.90
C LYS A 180 -16.96 4.54 -17.76
N ARG A 181 -16.16 3.81 -18.57
CA ARG A 181 -16.64 2.90 -19.61
C ARG A 181 -16.50 1.42 -19.26
N ASN A 182 -15.74 1.10 -18.21
CA ASN A 182 -15.44 -0.27 -17.83
C ASN A 182 -16.22 -0.68 -16.59
N ALA A 183 -16.64 -1.93 -16.58
CA ALA A 183 -17.51 -2.51 -15.56
C ALA A 183 -17.20 -4.00 -15.41
N LEU A 184 -17.68 -4.60 -14.33
CA LEU A 184 -17.84 -6.04 -14.26
C LEU A 184 -18.96 -6.47 -15.22
N THR A 185 -18.62 -7.26 -16.24
CA THR A 185 -19.54 -7.78 -17.26
C THR A 185 -19.75 -9.28 -17.12
N LEU A 186 -20.78 -9.83 -17.77
CA LEU A 186 -21.03 -11.27 -17.80
C LEU A 186 -19.84 -12.05 -18.37
N GLN A 187 -19.22 -11.53 -19.45
CA GLN A 187 -18.01 -12.12 -20.02
C GLN A 187 -16.84 -12.09 -19.01
N GLY A 188 -16.72 -11.01 -18.24
CA GLY A 188 -15.79 -10.91 -17.12
C GLY A 188 -16.02 -12.03 -16.10
N CYS A 189 -17.26 -12.22 -15.64
CA CYS A 189 -17.62 -13.31 -14.72
C CYS A 189 -17.27 -14.69 -15.29
N GLN A 190 -17.57 -14.93 -16.57
CA GLN A 190 -17.29 -16.18 -17.27
C GLN A 190 -15.79 -16.47 -17.44
N SER A 191 -14.96 -15.42 -17.54
CA SER A 191 -13.52 -15.54 -17.68
C SER A 191 -12.79 -15.86 -16.37
N LEU A 192 -13.49 -15.77 -15.23
CA LEU A 192 -12.90 -16.11 -13.94
C LEU A 192 -12.50 -17.60 -13.90
N PRO A 193 -11.39 -17.94 -13.22
CA PRO A 193 -10.96 -19.33 -13.07
C PRO A 193 -12.05 -20.23 -12.50
N LYS A 194 -11.92 -21.55 -12.63
CA LYS A 194 -12.83 -22.48 -11.93
C LYS A 194 -12.72 -22.27 -10.42
N PHE A 195 -13.88 -22.27 -9.76
CA PHE A 195 -14.01 -22.07 -8.32
C PHE A 195 -13.17 -23.07 -7.51
N LYS A 196 -12.47 -22.57 -6.48
CA LYS A 196 -11.59 -23.36 -5.61
C LYS A 196 -12.04 -23.42 -4.14
N GLY A 197 -13.24 -22.94 -3.80
CA GLY A 197 -13.78 -23.02 -2.43
C GLY A 197 -13.95 -21.67 -1.71
N LYS A 198 -13.43 -20.57 -2.25
CA LYS A 198 -13.45 -19.23 -1.62
C LYS A 198 -14.40 -18.28 -2.34
N GLN A 199 -15.00 -17.35 -1.59
CA GLN A 199 -15.77 -16.26 -2.19
C GLN A 199 -14.84 -15.36 -3.01
N ARG A 200 -15.38 -14.68 -4.02
CA ARG A 200 -14.62 -13.74 -4.84
C ARG A 200 -14.99 -12.33 -4.48
N LEU A 201 -14.01 -11.55 -4.06
CA LEU A 201 -14.19 -10.14 -3.82
C LEU A 201 -13.75 -9.38 -5.07
N VAL A 202 -14.69 -8.75 -5.79
CA VAL A 202 -14.40 -8.09 -7.06
C VAL A 202 -14.61 -6.59 -6.92
N PHE A 203 -13.51 -5.84 -7.06
CA PHE A 203 -13.51 -4.39 -7.13
C PHE A 203 -13.60 -3.92 -8.58
N ALA A 204 -14.60 -3.11 -8.93
CA ALA A 204 -14.71 -2.49 -10.26
C ALA A 204 -15.47 -1.15 -10.22
N PRO A 205 -15.40 -0.30 -11.27
CA PRO A 205 -16.07 1.00 -11.29
C PRO A 205 -17.60 0.89 -11.18
N CYS A 206 -18.17 -0.11 -11.86
CA CYS A 206 -19.58 -0.48 -11.77
C CYS A 206 -19.75 -1.95 -12.22
N LYS A 207 -20.99 -2.44 -12.23
CA LYS A 207 -21.35 -3.77 -12.75
C LYS A 207 -22.51 -3.65 -13.75
N TYR A 208 -22.45 -4.46 -14.80
CA TYR A 208 -23.51 -4.65 -15.80
C TYR A 208 -24.11 -6.06 -15.72
N VAL A 209 -24.04 -6.67 -14.55
CA VAL A 209 -24.61 -7.98 -14.23
C VAL A 209 -25.50 -7.84 -12.99
N ASP A 210 -26.54 -8.66 -12.92
CA ASP A 210 -27.45 -8.70 -11.78
C ASP A 210 -26.85 -9.45 -10.58
N ASP A 211 -27.51 -9.34 -9.44
CA ASP A 211 -27.07 -9.97 -8.19
C ASP A 211 -27.16 -11.50 -8.22
N GLU A 212 -28.02 -12.07 -9.06
CA GLU A 212 -28.18 -13.52 -9.22
C GLU A 212 -26.97 -14.09 -9.94
N THR A 213 -26.57 -13.46 -11.06
CA THR A 213 -25.33 -13.75 -11.78
C THR A 213 -24.13 -13.61 -10.84
N CYS A 214 -24.02 -12.53 -10.06
CA CYS A 214 -22.94 -12.41 -9.08
C CYS A 214 -22.94 -13.59 -8.08
N ARG A 215 -24.09 -14.00 -7.56
CA ARG A 215 -24.23 -15.13 -6.64
C ARG A 215 -23.81 -16.46 -7.26
N ASP A 216 -24.19 -16.70 -8.52
CA ASP A 216 -23.85 -17.91 -9.27
C ASP A 216 -22.33 -18.02 -9.47
N TYR A 217 -21.67 -16.90 -9.71
CA TYR A 217 -20.21 -16.82 -9.86
C TYR A 217 -19.46 -16.60 -8.54
N ARG A 218 -20.16 -16.60 -7.39
CA ARG A 218 -19.60 -16.39 -6.04
C ARG A 218 -18.87 -15.05 -5.91
N ILE A 219 -19.46 -13.98 -6.45
CA ILE A 219 -18.91 -12.63 -6.48
C ILE A 219 -19.61 -11.77 -5.43
N ASP A 220 -18.84 -11.34 -4.44
CA ASP A 220 -19.12 -10.18 -3.61
C ASP A 220 -18.58 -8.95 -4.35
N PHE A 221 -19.49 -8.17 -4.91
CA PHE A 221 -19.14 -6.99 -5.69
C PHE A 221 -18.91 -5.78 -4.79
N CYS A 222 -17.73 -5.17 -4.89
CA CYS A 222 -17.40 -3.91 -4.25
C CYS A 222 -17.21 -2.82 -5.31
N GLN A 223 -18.12 -1.87 -5.35
CA GLN A 223 -17.97 -0.74 -6.26
C GLN A 223 -16.79 0.13 -5.83
N LEU A 224 -15.90 0.43 -6.76
CA LEU A 224 -14.89 1.46 -6.56
C LEU A 224 -15.60 2.81 -6.38
N PRO A 225 -15.17 3.65 -5.43
CA PRO A 225 -15.81 4.93 -5.20
C PRO A 225 -15.69 5.80 -6.45
N TYR A 226 -16.82 6.06 -7.15
CA TYR A 226 -16.89 7.04 -8.24
C TYR A 226 -18.24 7.78 -8.30
N GLU A 227 -18.21 9.10 -8.05
CA GLU A 227 -19.30 10.06 -8.33
C GLU A 227 -19.18 10.69 -9.73
N ILE A 228 -18.44 10.09 -10.65
CA ILE A 228 -18.21 10.68 -11.98
C ILE A 228 -19.50 10.71 -12.83
N TYR A 229 -20.48 9.87 -12.50
CA TYR A 229 -21.76 9.80 -13.21
C TYR A 229 -22.76 10.91 -12.81
N ARG A 230 -22.49 11.69 -11.75
CA ARG A 230 -23.40 12.75 -11.27
C ARG A 230 -23.16 14.13 -11.90
N MET A 231 -21.98 14.38 -12.50
CA MET A 231 -21.66 15.70 -13.08
C MET A 231 -22.12 15.87 -14.55
N GLN A 232 -22.99 14.98 -15.05
CA GLN A 232 -23.74 15.21 -16.29
C GLN A 232 -25.24 15.14 -16.00
N GLN A 233 -25.75 16.11 -15.24
CA GLN A 233 -27.11 16.61 -15.36
C GLN A 233 -27.08 18.13 -15.43
#